data_AF-A0A534RK36-F1
#
_entry.id   AF-A0A534RK36-F1
#
_cell.length_a   1.000
_cell.length_b   1.000
_cell.length_c   1.000
_cell.angle_alpha   90.00
_cell.angle_beta   90.00
_cell.angle_gamma   90.00
#
_symmetry.space_group_name_H-M   'P 1'
#
loop_
_entity.id
_entity.type
_entity.pdbx_description
1 polymer ?
#
loop_
_entity_poly.entity_id
_entity_poly.type
_entity_poly.pdbx_seq_one_letter_code
_entity_poly.pdbx_strand_id
1 'polypeptide(L)'
;MNPGADERLAADCCELLGCVSGSIAVRAPGGGRLAAALVARLGTPAGRPAGAIVVFVGAPAEPAGRQALLARLRAELSPAAPLVLVDHNQPRRWWARALAALRLAAGGLPPARARYPAARELVALGFTVECLRLARGERLQLVRARR
;
A
#
# COMPACT_ATOMS: atom_id res chain seq x y z
N MET A 1 -10.54 -15.63 -1.42
CA MET A 1 -9.70 -14.95 -0.40
C MET A 1 -10.36 -15.11 0.96
N ASN A 2 -9.59 -15.30 2.04
CA ASN A 2 -10.11 -15.65 3.38
C ASN A 2 -10.29 -14.35 4.22
N PRO A 3 -11.49 -14.00 4.71
CA PRO A 3 -11.80 -12.69 5.31
C PRO A 3 -10.87 -12.28 6.45
N GLY A 4 -10.56 -13.18 7.40
CA GLY A 4 -9.66 -12.87 8.52
C GLY A 4 -8.21 -12.56 8.11
N ALA A 5 -7.85 -12.81 6.86
CA ALA A 5 -6.52 -12.55 6.36
C ALA A 5 -6.35 -11.07 5.93
N ASP A 6 -7.39 -10.46 5.38
CA ASP A 6 -7.38 -9.04 4.99
C ASP A 6 -7.50 -8.13 6.22
N GLU A 7 -8.24 -8.57 7.24
CA GLU A 7 -8.31 -7.89 8.55
C GLU A 7 -6.95 -7.85 9.25
N ARG A 8 -6.21 -8.97 9.26
CA ARG A 8 -4.83 -9.00 9.79
C ARG A 8 -3.92 -8.05 9.04
N LEU A 9 -3.98 -8.05 7.70
CA LEU A 9 -3.17 -7.13 6.91
C LEU A 9 -3.56 -5.66 7.14
N ALA A 10 -4.85 -5.36 7.34
CA ALA A 10 -5.31 -4.03 7.72
C ALA A 10 -4.77 -3.62 9.10
N ALA A 11 -4.72 -4.55 10.07
CA ALA A 11 -4.09 -4.34 11.36
C ALA A 11 -2.58 -4.05 11.22
N ASP A 12 -1.86 -4.84 10.42
CA ASP A 12 -0.43 -4.63 10.14
C ASP A 12 -0.16 -3.23 9.54
N CYS A 13 -1.05 -2.76 8.66
CA CYS A 13 -0.95 -1.42 8.08
C CYS A 13 -1.16 -0.32 9.14
N CYS A 14 -2.12 -0.51 10.05
CA CYS A 14 -2.38 0.43 11.14
C CYS A 14 -1.22 0.46 12.15
N GLU A 15 -0.68 -0.72 12.51
CA GLU A 15 0.49 -0.82 13.39
C GLU A 15 1.70 -0.12 12.76
N LEU A 16 1.94 -0.35 11.47
CA LEU A 16 3.04 0.28 10.75
C LEU A 16 2.85 1.80 10.62
N LEU A 17 1.62 2.29 10.42
CA LEU A 17 1.31 3.71 10.41
C LEU A 17 1.63 4.36 11.77
N GLY A 18 1.39 3.61 12.86
CA GLY A 18 1.58 4.06 14.24
C GLY A 18 0.45 4.95 14.74
N CYS A 19 0.62 5.50 15.94
CA CYS A 19 -0.36 6.42 16.53
C CYS A 19 -0.36 7.75 15.80
N VAL A 20 -1.51 8.12 15.24
CA VAL A 20 -1.74 9.39 14.53
C VAL A 20 -2.99 10.03 15.11
N SER A 21 -2.85 11.27 15.58
CA SER A 21 -3.99 12.07 16.06
C SER A 21 -4.65 12.76 14.86
N GLY A 22 -5.75 12.22 14.37
CA GLY A 22 -6.54 12.82 13.28
C GLY A 22 -7.05 11.81 12.26
N SER A 23 -7.63 12.34 11.17
CA SER A 23 -8.21 11.51 10.11
C SER A 23 -7.13 10.86 9.24
N ILE A 24 -7.36 9.60 8.84
CA ILE A 24 -6.46 8.86 7.95
C ILE A 24 -7.09 8.70 6.57
N ALA A 25 -6.37 9.13 5.54
CA ALA A 25 -6.81 8.92 4.16
C ALA A 25 -6.49 7.48 3.72
N VAL A 26 -7.51 6.74 3.29
CA VAL A 26 -7.32 5.46 2.60
C VAL A 26 -7.50 5.68 1.09
N ARG A 27 -6.54 5.23 0.28
CA ARG A 27 -6.60 5.28 -1.19
C ARG A 27 -6.31 3.90 -1.75
N ALA A 28 -7.28 3.29 -2.42
CA ALA A 28 -7.15 1.95 -2.98
C ALA A 28 -7.74 1.88 -4.38
N PRO A 29 -6.99 2.23 -5.45
CA PRO A 29 -7.51 2.26 -6.82
C PRO A 29 -8.00 0.90 -7.33
N GLY A 30 -7.48 -0.21 -6.81
CA GLY A 30 -7.98 -1.55 -7.09
C GLY A 30 -9.18 -1.98 -6.22
N GLY A 31 -9.57 -1.13 -5.26
CA GLY A 31 -10.60 -1.44 -4.26
C GLY A 31 -10.29 -2.70 -3.45
N GLY A 32 -11.35 -3.46 -3.16
CA GLY A 32 -11.24 -4.79 -2.58
C GLY A 32 -11.32 -4.85 -1.05
N ARG A 33 -11.21 -6.07 -0.54
CA ARG A 33 -11.47 -6.40 0.87
C ARG A 33 -10.53 -5.71 1.85
N LEU A 34 -9.26 -5.51 1.47
CA LEU A 34 -8.30 -4.79 2.31
C LEU A 34 -8.72 -3.32 2.48
N ALA A 35 -9.16 -2.66 1.40
CA ALA A 35 -9.64 -1.28 1.48
C ALA A 35 -10.88 -1.18 2.38
N ALA A 36 -11.83 -2.11 2.23
CA ALA A 36 -13.01 -2.18 3.09
C ALA A 36 -12.64 -2.40 4.57
N ALA A 37 -11.70 -3.31 4.86
CA ALA A 37 -11.21 -3.56 6.21
C ALA A 37 -10.48 -2.34 6.81
N LEU A 38 -9.72 -1.60 6.01
CA LEU A 38 -9.07 -0.35 6.45
C LEU A 38 -10.09 0.73 6.76
N VAL A 39 -11.09 0.94 5.90
CA VAL A 39 -12.16 1.93 6.13
C VAL A 39 -13.00 1.57 7.34
N ALA A 40 -13.35 0.29 7.52
CA ALA A 40 -14.08 -0.17 8.70
C ALA A 40 -13.32 0.08 10.01
N ARG A 41 -11.98 0.06 9.98
CA ARG A 41 -11.12 0.28 11.16
C ARG A 41 -10.82 1.75 11.42
N LEU A 42 -10.65 2.56 10.37
CA LEU A 42 -10.14 3.93 10.47
C LEU A 42 -11.24 4.99 10.31
N GLY A 43 -12.42 4.58 9.85
CA GLY A 43 -13.49 5.48 9.47
C GLY A 43 -13.21 6.21 8.15
N THR A 44 -14.12 7.12 7.81
CA THR A 44 -13.97 8.01 6.66
C THR A 44 -13.24 9.28 7.08
N PRO A 45 -12.28 9.77 6.27
CA PRO A 45 -11.55 10.97 6.63
C PRO A 45 -12.46 12.21 6.58
N ALA A 46 -12.47 12.98 7.67
CA ALA A 46 -12.99 14.34 7.69
C ALA A 46 -11.80 15.32 7.63
N GLY A 47 -11.85 16.29 6.71
CA GLY A 47 -10.83 17.34 6.58
C GLY A 47 -9.48 16.87 6.04
N ARG A 48 -8.41 17.60 6.40
CA ARG A 48 -7.05 17.32 5.95
C ARG A 48 -6.48 16.10 6.68
N PRO A 49 -5.99 15.06 5.97
CA PRO A 49 -5.54 13.83 6.62
C PRO A 49 -4.22 14.02 7.39
N ALA A 50 -4.20 13.51 8.62
CA ALA A 50 -3.03 13.46 9.49
C ALA A 50 -2.09 12.27 9.17
N GLY A 51 -2.54 11.35 8.32
CA GLY A 51 -1.76 10.25 7.77
C GLY A 51 -2.50 9.57 6.62
N ALA A 52 -1.85 8.63 5.93
CA ALA A 52 -2.48 7.92 4.84
C ALA A 52 -2.04 6.46 4.70
N ILE A 53 -2.94 5.66 4.13
CA ILE A 53 -2.67 4.29 3.68
C ILE A 53 -3.07 4.17 2.20
N VAL A 54 -2.12 3.78 1.37
CA VAL A 54 -2.32 3.62 -0.08
C VAL A 54 -2.15 2.15 -0.45
N VAL A 55 -3.15 1.57 -1.11
CA VAL A 55 -3.18 0.15 -1.47
C VAL A 55 -3.22 0.00 -2.98
N PHE A 56 -2.11 -0.46 -3.57
CA PHE A 56 -2.03 -0.81 -4.99
C PHE A 56 -2.16 -2.32 -5.25
N VAL A 57 -2.39 -3.11 -4.20
CA VAL A 57 -2.67 -4.54 -4.32
C VAL A 57 -3.94 -4.74 -5.15
N GLY A 58 -3.82 -5.51 -6.23
CA GLY A 58 -4.92 -5.77 -7.16
C GLY A 58 -5.14 -4.67 -8.21
N ALA A 59 -4.47 -3.51 -8.09
CA ALA A 59 -4.62 -2.43 -9.06
C ALA A 59 -3.74 -2.66 -10.31
N PRO A 60 -4.26 -2.44 -11.52
CA PRO A 60 -3.47 -2.46 -12.75
C PRO A 60 -2.58 -1.21 -12.89
N ALA A 61 -2.79 -0.21 -12.04
CA ALA A 61 -2.34 1.18 -12.16
C ALA A 61 -1.02 1.37 -12.93
N GLU A 62 -1.14 2.06 -14.06
CA GLU A 62 -0.02 2.54 -14.85
C GLU A 62 0.87 3.49 -14.02
N PRO A 63 2.19 3.53 -14.27
CA PRO A 63 3.12 4.32 -13.47
C PRO A 63 2.70 5.79 -13.31
N ALA A 64 2.22 6.44 -14.38
CA ALA A 64 1.83 7.85 -14.36
C ALA A 64 0.63 8.11 -13.43
N GLY A 65 -0.43 7.30 -13.53
CA GLY A 65 -1.62 7.45 -12.68
C GLY A 65 -1.31 7.21 -11.20
N ARG A 66 -0.43 6.24 -10.92
CA ARG A 66 0.06 5.96 -9.57
C ARG A 66 0.87 7.12 -8.99
N GLN A 67 1.81 7.67 -9.76
CA GLN A 67 2.61 8.82 -9.34
C GLN A 67 1.73 10.06 -9.12
N ALA A 68 0.75 10.32 -10.00
CA ALA A 68 -0.21 11.41 -9.84
C ALA A 68 -1.02 11.27 -8.53
N LEU A 69 -1.49 10.06 -8.21
CA LEU A 69 -2.19 9.79 -6.95
C LEU A 69 -1.29 10.08 -5.74
N LEU A 70 -0.05 9.59 -5.75
CA LEU A 70 0.90 9.77 -4.65
C LEU A 70 1.32 11.25 -4.49
N ALA A 71 1.53 11.97 -5.60
CA ALA A 71 1.83 13.40 -5.60
C ALA A 71 0.67 14.23 -5.05
N ARG A 72 -0.56 13.93 -5.46
CA ARG A 72 -1.76 14.56 -4.91
C ARG A 72 -1.89 14.30 -3.41
N LEU A 73 -1.69 13.05 -2.98
CA LEU A 73 -1.76 12.70 -1.58
C LEU A 73 -0.68 13.40 -0.74
N ARG A 74 0.55 13.54 -1.27
CA ARG A 74 1.62 14.32 -0.64
C ARG A 74 1.23 15.79 -0.40
N ALA A 75 0.46 16.38 -1.33
CA ALA A 75 -0.03 17.75 -1.19
C ALA A 75 -1.16 17.86 -0.14
N GLU A 76 -2.03 16.84 -0.07
CA GLU A 76 -3.13 16.76 0.89
C GLU A 76 -2.63 16.51 2.34
N LEU A 77 -1.56 15.74 2.52
CA LEU A 77 -1.03 15.39 3.85
C LEU A 77 -0.46 16.59 4.60
N SER A 78 -0.65 16.59 5.93
CA SER A 78 0.04 17.53 6.83
C SER A 78 1.56 17.31 6.81
N PRO A 79 2.38 18.34 7.12
CA PRO A 79 3.81 18.17 7.31
C PRO A 79 4.10 17.05 8.34
N ALA A 80 5.10 16.20 8.07
CA ALA A 80 5.47 15.05 8.90
C ALA A 80 4.41 13.93 9.04
N ALA A 81 3.29 14.01 8.32
CA ALA A 81 2.27 12.96 8.32
C ALA A 81 2.81 11.65 7.74
N PRO A 82 2.62 10.51 8.44
CA PRO A 82 3.05 9.21 7.94
C PRO A 82 2.16 8.71 6.81
N LEU A 83 2.78 8.02 5.87
CA LEU A 83 2.15 7.31 4.77
C LEU A 83 2.59 5.85 4.80
N VAL A 84 1.64 4.92 4.69
CA VAL A 84 1.90 3.51 4.46
C VAL A 84 1.45 3.14 3.06
N LEU A 85 2.37 2.66 2.24
CA LEU A 85 2.08 2.14 0.91
C LEU A 85 2.14 0.61 0.92
N VAL A 86 1.07 -0.02 0.45
CA VAL A 86 0.94 -1.48 0.31
C VAL A 86 0.94 -1.83 -1.17
N ASP A 87 1.87 -2.69 -1.58
CA ASP A 87 1.99 -3.15 -2.96
C ASP A 87 2.40 -4.62 -3.04
N HIS A 88 2.29 -5.20 -4.23
CA HIS A 88 2.88 -6.48 -4.57
C HIS A 88 4.41 -6.42 -4.46
N ASN A 89 4.99 -7.54 -4.07
CA ASN A 89 6.43 -7.76 -3.97
C ASN A 89 6.79 -9.13 -4.55
N GLN A 90 8.02 -9.24 -5.04
CA GLN A 90 8.56 -10.47 -5.59
C GLN A 90 9.22 -11.26 -4.44
N PRO A 91 8.75 -12.46 -4.12
CA PRO A 91 9.38 -13.28 -3.10
C PRO A 91 10.82 -13.65 -3.47
N ARG A 92 11.66 -13.91 -2.46
CA ARG A 92 13.05 -14.34 -2.68
C ARG A 92 13.15 -15.79 -3.13
N ARG A 93 12.24 -16.67 -2.73
CA ARG A 93 12.28 -18.10 -3.10
C ARG A 93 11.73 -18.31 -4.52
N TRP A 94 12.45 -19.04 -5.37
CA TRP A 94 12.11 -19.20 -6.79
C TRP A 94 10.71 -19.77 -7.03
N TRP A 95 10.29 -20.79 -6.27
CA TRP A 95 8.96 -21.40 -6.40
C TRP A 95 7.87 -20.42 -5.95
N ALA A 96 8.14 -19.61 -4.92
CA ALA A 96 7.21 -18.60 -4.43
C ALA A 96 7.05 -17.45 -5.44
N ARG A 97 8.11 -17.13 -6.19
CA ARG A 97 8.04 -16.19 -7.32
C ARG A 97 7.12 -16.71 -8.42
N ALA A 98 7.26 -17.98 -8.80
CA ALA A 98 6.39 -18.60 -9.81
C ALA A 98 4.92 -18.56 -9.36
N LEU A 99 4.63 -18.93 -8.12
CA LEU A 99 3.28 -18.84 -7.55
C LEU A 99 2.74 -17.41 -7.49
N ALA A 100 3.59 -16.42 -7.17
CA ALA A 100 3.20 -15.01 -7.16
C ALA A 100 2.84 -14.51 -8.58
N ALA A 101 3.66 -14.88 -9.59
CA ALA A 101 3.39 -14.55 -10.98
C ALA A 101 2.09 -15.18 -11.49
N LEU A 102 1.86 -16.46 -11.20
CA LEU A 102 0.61 -17.15 -11.56
C LEU A 102 -0.61 -16.50 -10.91
N ARG A 103 -0.51 -16.09 -9.65
CA ARG A 103 -1.59 -15.37 -8.96
C ARG A 103 -1.89 -14.00 -9.56
N LEU A 104 -0.86 -13.26 -9.98
CA LEU A 104 -1.05 -11.97 -10.67
C LEU A 104 -1.74 -12.20 -12.02
N ALA A 105 -1.28 -13.17 -12.80
CA ALA A 105 -1.88 -13.51 -14.09
C ALA A 105 -3.36 -13.94 -13.94
N ALA A 106 -3.67 -14.79 -12.96
CA ALA A 106 -5.06 -15.20 -12.65
C ALA A 106 -5.94 -14.01 -12.21
N GLY A 107 -5.35 -12.94 -11.70
CA GLY A 107 -6.02 -11.68 -11.38
C GLY A 107 -5.98 -10.64 -12.50
N GLY A 108 -5.54 -11.00 -13.71
CA GLY A 108 -5.46 -10.09 -14.86
C GLY A 108 -4.32 -9.07 -14.79
N LEU A 109 -3.31 -9.28 -13.93
CA LEU A 109 -2.19 -8.37 -13.72
C LEU A 109 -0.89 -8.90 -14.33
N PRO A 110 -0.05 -8.02 -14.92
CA PRO A 110 1.23 -8.45 -15.47
C PRO A 110 2.18 -8.89 -14.35
N PRO A 111 2.98 -9.97 -14.53
CA PRO A 111 3.93 -10.45 -13.52
C PRO A 111 4.95 -9.40 -13.06
N ALA A 112 5.25 -8.41 -13.91
CA ALA A 112 6.12 -7.29 -13.59
C ALA A 112 5.66 -6.49 -12.35
N ARG A 113 4.36 -6.52 -12.00
CA ARG A 113 3.83 -5.89 -10.77
C ARG A 113 4.49 -6.41 -9.49
N ALA A 114 4.94 -7.66 -9.47
CA ALA A 114 5.67 -8.19 -8.34
C ALA A 114 7.02 -7.48 -8.13
N ARG A 115 7.62 -6.92 -9.18
CA ARG A 115 8.96 -6.28 -9.12
C ARG A 115 8.88 -4.77 -8.96
N TYR A 116 7.70 -4.22 -8.68
CA TYR A 116 7.54 -2.77 -8.69
C TYR A 116 8.33 -2.11 -7.54
N PRO A 117 9.20 -1.12 -7.83
CA PRO A 117 10.11 -0.56 -6.83
C PRO A 117 9.42 0.53 -5.99
N ALA A 118 8.40 0.16 -5.23
CA ALA A 118 7.52 1.11 -4.54
C ALA A 118 8.25 2.09 -3.60
N ALA A 119 9.26 1.63 -2.86
CA ALA A 119 10.07 2.50 -2.00
C ALA A 119 10.88 3.53 -2.81
N ARG A 120 11.44 3.15 -3.98
CA ARG A 120 12.20 4.07 -4.84
C ARG A 120 11.28 5.13 -5.44
N GLU A 121 10.07 4.75 -5.82
CA GLU A 121 9.09 5.71 -6.31
C GLU A 121 8.69 6.73 -5.23
N LEU A 122 8.47 6.29 -3.99
CA LEU A 122 8.22 7.21 -2.88
C LEU A 122 9.37 8.21 -2.70
N VAL A 123 10.62 7.74 -2.75
CA VAL A 123 11.80 8.63 -2.70
C VAL A 123 11.84 9.61 -3.88
N ALA A 124 11.55 9.14 -5.09
CA ALA A 124 11.51 10.01 -6.29
C ALA A 124 10.41 11.09 -6.20
N LEU A 125 9.31 10.79 -5.48
CA LEU A 125 8.25 11.74 -5.16
C LEU A 125 8.56 12.58 -3.91
N GLY A 126 9.78 12.49 -3.40
CA GLY A 126 10.35 13.26 -2.29
C GLY A 126 9.90 12.81 -0.90
N PHE A 127 9.37 11.61 -0.74
CA PHE A 127 9.12 11.04 0.58
C PHE A 127 10.42 10.45 1.14
N THR A 128 10.61 10.57 2.45
CA THR A 128 11.64 9.82 3.19
C THR A 128 11.06 8.47 3.61
N VAL A 129 11.64 7.38 3.13
CA VAL A 129 11.24 6.02 3.52
C VAL A 129 11.84 5.70 4.89
N GLU A 130 10.97 5.35 5.85
CA GLU A 130 11.37 5.06 7.24
C GLU A 130 11.51 3.55 7.48
N CYS A 131 10.61 2.76 6.89
CA CYS A 131 10.56 1.32 7.13
C CYS A 131 9.98 0.58 5.93
N LEU A 132 10.49 -0.63 5.67
CA LEU A 132 9.92 -1.58 4.73
C LEU A 132 9.69 -2.91 5.46
N ARG A 133 8.43 -3.37 5.45
CA ARG A 133 8.04 -4.69 5.95
C ARG A 133 7.54 -5.56 4.81
N LEU A 134 7.75 -6.87 4.92
CA LEU A 134 7.23 -7.86 3.97
C LEU A 134 6.12 -8.65 4.63
N ALA A 135 5.01 -8.85 3.90
CA ALA A 135 3.85 -9.58 4.38
C ALA A 135 3.45 -10.72 3.44
N ARG A 136 2.62 -11.63 3.96
CA ARG A 136 2.01 -12.74 3.20
C ARG A 136 3.03 -13.66 2.52
N GLY A 137 4.15 -13.96 3.20
CA GLY A 137 5.23 -14.76 2.63
C GLY A 137 5.99 -13.99 1.55
N GLU A 138 6.31 -12.72 1.84
CA GLU A 138 7.03 -11.79 0.96
C GLU A 138 6.30 -11.36 -0.32
N ARG A 139 5.03 -11.72 -0.50
CA ARG A 139 4.26 -11.35 -1.69
C ARG A 139 3.79 -9.91 -1.68
N LEU A 140 3.77 -9.28 -0.50
CA LEU A 140 3.41 -7.88 -0.34
C LEU A 140 4.54 -7.15 0.35
N GLN A 141 4.76 -5.90 -0.05
CA GLN A 141 5.61 -4.93 0.64
C GLN A 141 4.71 -3.86 1.27
N LEU A 142 5.03 -3.51 2.51
CA LEU A 142 4.43 -2.40 3.25
C LEU A 142 5.55 -1.39 3.50
N VAL A 143 5.45 -0.22 2.88
CA VAL A 143 6.48 0.82 2.96
C VAL A 143 5.92 1.99 3.76
N ARG A 144 6.54 2.29 4.89
CA ARG A 144 6.27 3.49 5.67
C ARG A 144 7.18 4.61 5.19
N ALA A 145 6.59 5.78 4.96
CA ALA A 145 7.32 6.97 4.56
C ALA A 145 6.70 8.23 5.16
N ARG A 146 7.45 9.33 5.12
CA ARG A 146 6.97 10.68 5.49
C ARG A 146 7.37 11.69 4.42
N ARG A 147 6.61 12.78 4.34
CA ARG A 147 7.00 13.95 3.55
C ARG A 147 8.15 14.69 4.22
#